data_AF-A0A7S2H295-F1
#
_entry.id   AF-A0A7S2H295-F1
#
_cell.length_a   1.000
_cell.length_b   1.000
_cell.length_c   1.000
_cell.angle_alpha   90.00
_cell.angle_beta   90.00
_cell.angle_gamma   90.00
#
_symmetry.space_group_name_H-M   'P 1'
#
loop_
_entity.id
_entity.type
_entity.pdbx_description
1 polymer ?
#
loop_
_entity_poly.entity_id
_entity_poly.type
_entity_poly.pdbx_seq_one_letter_code
_entity_poly.pdbx_strand_id
1 'polypeptide(L)'
;KMRGSGLAEEMVSQQLYGEAEDIYQALARIKNKLWTPKESHDFWKKESSDPHAHNRTFGVHVYLDLLEKFCQKCGKAQDGRFTTSGCTVGECKLFASLHALVLIEPEVLAEYSGLAAFYKRFLDEKATQAILSGAKTGGPLAQYFTKPE
;
A
#
# COMPACT_ATOMS: atom_id res chain seq x y z
N LYS A 1 8.01 6.18 -19.61
CA LYS A 1 7.62 4.75 -19.45
C LYS A 1 7.56 4.46 -17.95
N MET A 2 6.44 3.97 -17.42
CA MET A 2 6.25 3.74 -15.97
C MET A 2 6.95 2.48 -15.42
N ARG A 3 7.99 2.00 -16.10
CA ARG A 3 8.75 0.79 -15.71
C ARG A 3 9.97 1.09 -14.83
N GLY A 4 10.34 2.36 -14.66
CA GLY A 4 11.60 2.76 -14.04
C GLY A 4 12.72 3.06 -15.07
N SER A 5 13.88 3.48 -14.56
CA SER A 5 15.04 3.91 -15.37
C SER A 5 15.90 2.76 -15.90
N GLY A 6 15.76 1.55 -15.35
CA GLY A 6 16.49 0.36 -15.76
C GLY A 6 15.90 -0.92 -15.18
N LEU A 7 16.52 -2.08 -15.48
CA LEU A 7 16.02 -3.39 -15.08
C LEU A 7 15.84 -3.52 -13.56
N ALA A 8 16.77 -2.99 -12.77
CA ALA A 8 16.67 -3.01 -11.31
C ALA A 8 15.39 -2.30 -10.81
N GLU A 9 15.05 -1.13 -11.38
CA GLU A 9 13.83 -0.41 -11.00
C GLU A 9 12.55 -1.05 -11.55
N GLU A 10 12.66 -1.76 -12.68
CA GLU A 10 11.56 -2.59 -13.18
C GLU A 10 11.25 -3.74 -12.22
N MET A 11 12.27 -4.40 -11.66
CA MET A 11 12.10 -5.42 -10.64
C MET A 11 11.52 -4.84 -9.34
N VAL A 12 11.99 -3.65 -8.91
CA VAL A 12 11.37 -2.93 -7.77
C VAL A 12 9.89 -2.69 -8.06
N SER A 13 9.55 -2.17 -9.25
CA SER A 13 8.16 -1.93 -9.63
C SER A 13 7.32 -3.22 -9.60
N GLN A 14 7.85 -4.35 -10.05
CA GLN A 14 7.12 -5.63 -10.02
C GLN A 14 6.91 -6.13 -8.59
N GLN A 15 7.92 -6.03 -7.73
CA GLN A 15 7.79 -6.40 -6.31
C GLN A 15 6.72 -5.56 -5.62
N LEU A 16 6.75 -4.24 -5.80
CA LEU A 16 5.76 -3.33 -5.22
C LEU A 16 4.35 -3.63 -5.71
N TYR A 17 4.21 -3.97 -7.00
CA TYR A 17 2.92 -4.34 -7.56
C TYR A 17 2.36 -5.61 -6.89
N GLY A 18 3.19 -6.64 -6.70
CA GLY A 18 2.80 -7.89 -6.05
C GLY A 18 2.33 -7.68 -4.62
N GLU A 19 3.15 -7.02 -3.78
CA GLU A 19 2.80 -6.76 -2.37
C GLU A 19 1.54 -5.89 -2.25
N ALA A 20 1.41 -4.88 -3.10
CA ALA A 20 0.24 -4.02 -3.11
C ALA A 20 -1.04 -4.75 -3.54
N GLU A 21 -0.93 -5.74 -4.43
CA GLU A 21 -2.05 -6.60 -4.81
C GLU A 21 -2.44 -7.56 -3.69
N ASP A 22 -1.46 -8.12 -2.98
CA ASP A 22 -1.74 -8.97 -1.81
C ASP A 22 -2.53 -8.22 -0.73
N ILE A 23 -2.15 -6.98 -0.41
CA ILE A 23 -2.91 -6.10 0.49
C ILE A 23 -4.34 -5.89 -0.04
N TYR A 24 -4.48 -5.53 -1.32
CA TYR A 24 -5.79 -5.25 -1.91
C TYR A 24 -6.71 -6.50 -1.91
N GLN A 25 -6.15 -7.67 -2.19
CA GLN A 25 -6.86 -8.94 -2.17
C GLN A 25 -7.30 -9.33 -0.75
N ALA A 26 -6.48 -9.06 0.27
CA ALA A 26 -6.88 -9.23 1.68
C ALA A 26 -8.10 -8.36 2.02
N LEU A 27 -8.05 -7.06 1.67
CA LEU A 27 -9.19 -6.14 1.87
C LEU A 27 -10.45 -6.59 1.10
N ALA A 28 -10.28 -7.10 -0.13
CA ALA A 28 -11.38 -7.64 -0.92
C ALA A 28 -11.99 -8.89 -0.29
N ARG A 29 -11.19 -9.78 0.30
CA ARG A 29 -11.68 -10.97 1.00
C ARG A 29 -12.46 -10.60 2.27
N ILE A 30 -11.95 -9.64 3.05
CA ILE A 30 -12.64 -9.12 4.23
C ILE A 30 -13.99 -8.53 3.83
N LYS A 31 -14.01 -7.61 2.86
CA LYS A 31 -15.24 -6.95 2.38
C LYS A 31 -16.28 -7.94 1.90
N ASN A 32 -15.87 -8.94 1.13
CA ASN A 32 -16.77 -9.96 0.59
C ASN A 32 -17.10 -11.09 1.58
N LYS A 33 -16.73 -10.94 2.86
CA LYS A 33 -16.98 -11.92 3.93
C LYS A 33 -16.46 -13.33 3.59
N LEU A 34 -15.33 -13.39 2.86
CA LEU A 34 -14.66 -14.64 2.51
C LEU A 34 -13.72 -15.12 3.63
N TRP A 35 -13.38 -14.24 4.56
CA TRP A 35 -12.69 -14.56 5.80
C TRP A 35 -13.67 -14.63 6.97
N THR A 36 -13.35 -15.46 7.95
CA THR A 36 -14.07 -15.48 9.23
C THR A 36 -13.92 -14.14 9.96
N PRO A 37 -14.81 -13.82 10.92
CA PRO A 37 -14.66 -12.64 11.74
C PRO A 37 -13.29 -12.60 12.45
N LYS A 38 -12.84 -13.74 12.99
CA LYS A 38 -11.53 -13.85 13.65
C LYS A 38 -10.38 -13.49 12.70
N GLU A 39 -10.32 -14.09 11.52
CA GLU A 39 -9.26 -13.78 10.53
C GLU A 39 -9.28 -12.32 10.11
N SER A 40 -10.47 -11.75 9.92
CA SER A 40 -10.64 -10.35 9.54
C SER A 40 -10.14 -9.40 10.64
N HIS A 41 -10.42 -9.71 11.91
CA HIS A 41 -9.92 -8.94 13.06
C HIS A 41 -8.41 -9.12 13.25
N ASP A 42 -7.90 -10.36 13.13
CA ASP A 42 -6.48 -10.67 13.31
C ASP A 42 -5.61 -10.02 12.22
N PHE A 43 -6.13 -9.82 11.00
CA PHE A 43 -5.43 -9.09 9.95
C PHE A 43 -4.98 -7.69 10.37
N TRP A 44 -5.74 -7.03 11.23
CA TRP A 44 -5.44 -5.68 11.73
C TRP A 44 -4.62 -5.67 13.02
N LYS A 45 -4.40 -6.83 13.66
CA LYS A 45 -3.66 -6.92 14.92
C LYS A 45 -2.18 -7.16 14.68
N LYS A 46 -1.34 -6.32 15.28
CA LYS A 46 0.12 -6.45 15.21
C LYS A 46 0.62 -7.71 15.91
N GLU A 47 -0.05 -8.13 16.99
CA GLU A 47 0.33 -9.31 17.78
C GLU A 47 -0.02 -10.63 17.08
N SER A 48 -0.94 -10.60 16.11
CA SER A 48 -1.38 -11.76 15.35
C SER A 48 -0.56 -11.98 14.06
N SER A 49 0.46 -11.16 13.85
CA SER A 49 1.27 -11.11 12.64
C SER A 49 2.54 -11.97 12.77
N ASP A 50 2.63 -13.07 12.01
CA ASP A 50 3.86 -13.88 11.90
C ASP A 50 4.58 -13.58 10.57
N PRO A 51 5.75 -12.92 10.58
CA PRO A 51 6.52 -12.61 9.38
C PRO A 51 7.17 -13.85 8.73
N HIS A 52 7.15 -15.01 9.39
CA HIS A 52 7.67 -16.28 8.86
C HIS A 52 6.57 -17.16 8.24
N ALA A 53 5.31 -16.78 8.38
CA ALA A 53 4.21 -17.48 7.75
C ALA A 53 4.17 -17.27 6.23
N HIS A 54 3.30 -18.01 5.54
CA HIS A 54 3.07 -17.76 4.11
C HIS A 54 2.37 -16.40 3.93
N ASN A 55 2.73 -15.61 2.91
CA ASN A 55 2.15 -14.28 2.70
C ASN A 55 0.60 -14.23 2.71
N ARG A 56 -0.08 -15.32 2.34
CA ARG A 56 -1.55 -15.43 2.38
C ARG A 56 -2.16 -15.28 3.77
N THR A 57 -1.37 -15.45 4.82
CA THR A 57 -1.78 -15.34 6.23
C THR A 57 -1.19 -14.11 6.92
N PHE A 58 -0.53 -13.22 6.17
CA PHE A 58 0.02 -11.99 6.74
C PHE A 58 -1.11 -11.05 7.19
N GLY A 59 -0.91 -10.47 8.37
CA GLY A 59 -1.62 -9.26 8.78
C GLY A 59 -1.06 -8.03 8.07
N VAL A 60 -1.82 -6.93 8.08
CA VAL A 60 -1.45 -5.67 7.44
C VAL A 60 -0.07 -5.18 7.91
N HIS A 61 0.23 -5.33 9.20
CA HIS A 61 1.49 -4.87 9.79
C HIS A 61 2.71 -5.65 9.27
N VAL A 62 2.57 -6.93 8.88
CA VAL A 62 3.69 -7.67 8.26
C VAL A 62 4.04 -7.05 6.91
N TYR A 63 3.03 -6.78 6.07
CA TYR A 63 3.26 -6.15 4.77
C TYR A 63 3.92 -4.78 4.91
N LEU A 64 3.43 -3.96 5.83
CA LEU A 64 3.98 -2.62 6.09
C LEU A 64 5.41 -2.69 6.61
N ASP A 65 5.72 -3.61 7.54
CA ASP A 65 7.09 -3.86 8.01
C ASP A 65 8.04 -4.24 6.86
N LEU A 66 7.61 -5.15 5.98
CA LEU A 66 8.41 -5.61 4.85
C LEU A 66 8.63 -4.49 3.82
N LEU A 67 7.58 -3.74 3.51
CA LEU A 67 7.63 -2.60 2.59
C LEU A 67 8.49 -1.45 3.13
N GLU A 68 8.43 -1.16 4.43
CA GLU A 68 9.28 -0.16 5.09
C GLU A 68 10.76 -0.56 4.98
N LYS A 69 11.09 -1.82 5.33
CA LYS A 69 12.46 -2.37 5.18
C LYS A 69 12.90 -2.33 3.72
N PHE A 70 12.01 -2.62 2.78
CA PHE A 70 12.31 -2.58 1.35
C PHE A 70 12.58 -1.15 0.86
N CYS A 71 11.77 -0.18 1.30
CA CYS A 71 11.95 1.24 0.99
C CYS A 71 13.33 1.73 1.44
N GLN A 72 13.73 1.37 2.66
CA GLN A 72 15.06 1.68 3.21
C GLN A 72 16.18 1.05 2.36
N LYS A 73 16.04 -0.21 1.96
CA LYS A 73 17.01 -0.90 1.09
C LYS A 73 17.14 -0.29 -0.31
N CYS A 74 16.07 0.31 -0.84
CA CYS A 74 16.12 1.04 -2.10
C CYS A 74 16.96 2.34 -2.02
N GLY A 75 17.28 2.82 -0.81
CA GLY A 75 18.14 3.98 -0.58
C GLY A 75 17.49 5.33 -0.91
N LYS A 76 16.16 5.35 -1.09
CA LYS A 76 15.38 6.55 -1.48
C LYS A 76 14.21 6.85 -0.54
N ALA A 77 14.19 6.21 0.64
CA ALA A 77 13.11 6.35 1.63
C ALA A 77 12.94 7.81 2.10
N GLN A 78 14.06 8.52 2.31
CA GLN A 78 14.08 9.94 2.68
C GLN A 78 13.42 10.85 1.63
N ASP A 79 13.40 10.43 0.37
CA ASP A 79 12.77 11.16 -0.73
C ASP A 79 11.30 10.73 -0.93
N GLY A 80 10.81 9.79 -0.12
CA GLY A 80 9.48 9.19 -0.28
C GLY A 80 9.35 8.40 -1.58
N ARG A 81 10.41 7.70 -2.01
CA ARG A 81 10.42 6.95 -3.28
C ARG A 81 11.04 5.57 -3.11
N PHE A 82 10.63 4.65 -3.98
CA PHE A 82 11.31 3.37 -4.15
C PHE A 82 12.23 3.37 -5.38
N THR A 83 11.85 4.15 -6.40
CA THR A 83 12.62 4.30 -7.63
C THR A 83 13.03 5.75 -7.87
N THR A 84 13.96 5.97 -8.79
CA THR A 84 14.42 7.31 -9.17
C THR A 84 13.29 8.14 -9.75
N SER A 85 12.41 7.52 -10.55
CA SER A 85 11.25 8.21 -11.10
C SER A 85 10.18 8.50 -10.04
N GLY A 86 10.07 7.67 -9.00
CA GLY A 86 9.06 7.81 -7.95
C GLY A 86 7.63 7.59 -8.44
N CYS A 87 7.43 7.07 -9.65
CA CYS A 87 6.13 6.94 -10.31
C CYS A 87 6.13 5.76 -11.30
N THR A 88 6.55 4.60 -10.82
CA THR A 88 6.40 3.34 -11.54
C THR A 88 4.99 2.75 -11.37
N VAL A 89 4.61 1.77 -12.20
CA VAL A 89 3.33 1.06 -12.06
C VAL A 89 3.18 0.45 -10.67
N GLY A 90 4.27 -0.09 -10.12
CA GLY A 90 4.31 -0.64 -8.77
C GLY A 90 4.05 0.43 -7.70
N GLU A 91 4.69 1.60 -7.82
CA GLU A 91 4.45 2.72 -6.89
C GLU A 91 3.02 3.26 -7.01
N CYS A 92 2.45 3.35 -8.22
CA CYS A 92 1.04 3.73 -8.41
C CYS A 92 0.09 2.75 -7.72
N LYS A 93 0.30 1.44 -7.91
CA LYS A 93 -0.54 0.40 -7.30
C LYS A 93 -0.35 0.37 -5.78
N LEU A 94 0.88 0.50 -5.29
CA LEU A 94 1.15 0.62 -3.86
C LEU A 94 0.44 1.81 -3.25
N PHE A 95 0.53 3.00 -3.86
CA PHE A 95 -0.19 4.17 -3.37
C PHE A 95 -1.70 3.89 -3.26
N ALA A 96 -2.32 3.30 -4.29
CA ALA A 96 -3.75 3.00 -4.25
C ALA A 96 -4.12 2.04 -3.10
N SER A 97 -3.31 1.00 -2.87
CA SER A 97 -3.53 0.06 -1.77
C SER A 97 -3.30 0.69 -0.39
N LEU A 98 -2.24 1.50 -0.22
CA LEU A 98 -2.00 2.23 1.02
C LEU A 98 -3.07 3.29 1.29
N HIS A 99 -3.55 3.99 0.27
CA HIS A 99 -4.62 4.95 0.40
C HIS A 99 -5.92 4.28 0.88
N ALA A 100 -6.23 3.08 0.37
CA ALA A 100 -7.34 2.28 0.87
C ALA A 100 -7.19 1.94 2.36
N LEU A 101 -5.98 1.57 2.81
CA LEU A 101 -5.70 1.32 4.23
C LEU A 101 -5.89 2.58 5.07
N VAL A 102 -5.35 3.73 4.64
CA VAL A 102 -5.45 5.01 5.36
C VAL A 102 -6.90 5.49 5.47
N LEU A 103 -7.75 5.24 4.48
CA LEU A 103 -9.18 5.54 4.58
C LEU A 103 -9.90 4.67 5.63
N ILE A 104 -9.42 3.44 5.86
CA ILE A 104 -9.97 2.53 6.88
C ILE A 104 -9.42 2.86 8.28
N GLU A 105 -8.11 3.11 8.36
CA GLU A 105 -7.34 3.32 9.59
C GLU A 105 -6.33 4.46 9.35
N PRO A 106 -6.68 5.72 9.68
CA PRO A 106 -5.87 6.89 9.33
C PRO A 106 -4.43 6.86 9.86
N GLU A 107 -4.20 6.18 10.98
CA GLU A 107 -2.89 6.11 11.65
C GLU A 107 -2.10 4.85 11.28
N VAL A 108 -2.56 4.03 10.32
CA VAL A 108 -1.94 2.74 9.96
C VAL A 108 -0.47 2.87 9.52
N LEU A 109 -0.06 4.06 9.03
CA LEU A 109 1.30 4.34 8.59
C LEU A 109 2.17 5.05 9.65
N ALA A 110 1.65 5.34 10.84
CA ALA A 110 2.32 6.20 11.82
C ALA A 110 3.69 5.67 12.27
N GLU A 111 3.85 4.35 12.33
CA GLU A 111 5.11 3.69 12.74
C GLU A 111 6.09 3.46 11.56
N TYR A 112 5.68 3.78 10.33
CA TYR A 112 6.39 3.42 9.10
C TYR A 112 6.86 4.67 8.36
N SER A 113 7.94 5.29 8.86
CA SER A 113 8.37 6.62 8.40
C SER A 113 8.64 6.73 6.90
N GLY A 114 9.28 5.73 6.28
CA GLY A 114 9.55 5.70 4.85
C GLY A 114 8.26 5.55 4.03
N LEU A 115 7.35 4.68 4.46
CA LEU A 115 6.04 4.52 3.83
C LEU A 115 5.15 5.75 4.01
N ALA A 116 5.16 6.39 5.17
CA ALA A 116 4.44 7.62 5.42
C ALA A 116 4.96 8.76 4.53
N ALA A 117 6.29 8.88 4.38
CA ALA A 117 6.90 9.84 3.47
C ALA A 117 6.53 9.56 2.00
N PHE A 118 6.59 8.29 1.59
CA PHE A 118 6.15 7.85 0.26
C PHE A 118 4.69 8.20 0.00
N TYR A 119 3.79 7.81 0.91
CA TYR A 119 2.36 8.05 0.80
C TYR A 119 2.07 9.53 0.69
N LYS A 120 2.62 10.35 1.59
CA LYS A 120 2.43 11.80 1.58
C LYS A 120 2.89 12.42 0.27
N ARG A 121 4.11 12.10 -0.19
CA ARG A 121 4.62 12.62 -1.47
C ARG A 121 3.70 12.25 -2.63
N PHE A 122 3.30 10.99 -2.73
CA PHE A 122 2.46 10.51 -3.84
C PHE A 122 1.06 11.11 -3.79
N LEU A 123 0.52 11.32 -2.58
CA LEU A 123 -0.74 12.01 -2.34
C LEU A 123 -0.65 13.46 -2.84
N ASP A 124 0.45 14.16 -2.55
CA ASP A 124 0.68 15.55 -2.93
C ASP A 124 0.89 15.76 -4.46
N GLU A 125 1.02 14.69 -5.25
CA GLU A 125 1.15 14.78 -6.71
C GLU A 125 -0.13 15.35 -7.35
N LYS A 126 0.04 16.34 -8.25
CA LYS A 126 -1.10 17.00 -8.93
C LYS A 126 -2.00 16.02 -9.67
N ALA A 127 -1.41 14.98 -10.28
CA ALA A 127 -2.16 13.96 -11.00
C ALA A 127 -3.02 13.11 -10.06
N THR A 128 -2.48 12.75 -8.89
CA THR A 128 -3.20 12.04 -7.83
C THR A 128 -4.37 12.88 -7.33
N GLN A 129 -4.13 14.15 -6.99
CA GLN A 129 -5.17 15.07 -6.53
C GLN A 129 -6.29 15.27 -7.55
N ALA A 130 -5.96 15.33 -8.85
CA ALA A 130 -6.96 15.43 -9.92
C ALA A 130 -7.87 14.19 -10.03
N ILE A 131 -7.37 13.00 -9.64
CA ILE A 131 -8.18 11.77 -9.57
C ILE A 131 -9.02 11.78 -8.30
N LEU A 132 -8.41 12.03 -7.14
CA LEU A 132 -9.11 11.96 -5.85
C LEU A 132 -10.23 13.00 -5.72
N SER A 133 -10.03 14.22 -6.23
CA SER A 133 -11.03 15.29 -6.24
C SER A 133 -12.21 15.03 -7.19
N GLY A 134 -12.11 14.03 -8.06
CA GLY A 134 -13.13 13.75 -9.05
C GLY A 134 -13.00 14.53 -10.35
N ALA A 135 -12.05 15.46 -10.46
CA ALA A 135 -11.86 16.29 -11.64
C ALA A 135 -11.64 15.47 -12.93
N LYS A 136 -11.11 14.25 -12.81
CA LYS A 136 -10.92 13.30 -13.92
C LYS A 136 -11.85 12.09 -13.93
N THR A 137 -12.66 11.88 -12.88
CA THR A 137 -13.48 10.66 -12.70
C THR A 137 -14.98 10.95 -12.60
N GLY A 138 -15.40 12.22 -12.68
CA GLY A 138 -16.81 12.61 -12.63
C GLY A 138 -17.39 12.73 -11.21
N GLY A 139 -16.56 12.62 -10.18
CA GLY A 139 -16.93 12.76 -8.77
C GLY A 139 -15.83 12.24 -7.84
N PRO A 140 -15.78 12.69 -6.57
CA PRO A 140 -14.77 12.24 -5.60
C PRO A 140 -14.84 10.72 -5.40
N LEU A 141 -13.68 10.08 -5.23
CA LEU A 141 -13.62 8.66 -4.93
C LEU A 141 -13.99 8.43 -3.46
N ALA A 142 -15.10 7.73 -3.23
CA ALA A 142 -15.53 7.35 -1.89
C ALA A 142 -14.71 6.16 -1.35
N GLN A 143 -14.64 6.02 -0.03
CA GLN A 143 -14.06 4.85 0.63
C GLN A 143 -14.81 3.57 0.22
N TYR A 144 -14.07 2.63 -0.37
CA TYR A 144 -14.63 1.40 -0.93
C TYR A 144 -14.60 0.19 0.03
N PHE A 145 -13.64 0.19 0.96
CA PHE A 145 -13.42 -0.86 1.95
C PHE A 145 -13.67 -0.33 3.36
N THR A 146 -14.12 -1.19 4.26
CA THR A 146 -14.43 -0.84 5.66
C THR A 146 -13.72 -1.80 6.60
N LYS A 147 -13.53 -1.38 7.85
CA LYS A 147 -13.04 -2.27 8.91
C LYS A 147 -14.11 -3.36 9.18
N PRO A 148 -13.71 -4.60 9.51
CA PRO A 148 -14.67 -5.61 9.96
C PRO A 148 -15.32 -5.17 11.28
N GLU A 149 -16.63 -5.47 11.41
CA GLU A 149 -17.43 -5.25 12.63
C GLU A 149 -17.02 -6.21 13.76
#